data_AF-A0A2V6HIN4-F1
#
_entry.id   AF-A0A2V6HIN4-F1
#
_cell.length_a   1.000
_cell.length_b   1.000
_cell.length_c   1.000
_cell.angle_alpha   90.00
_cell.angle_beta   90.00
_cell.angle_gamma   90.00
#
_symmetry.space_group_name_H-M   'P 1'
#
loop_
_entity.id
_entity.type
_entity.pdbx_description
1 polymer ?
#
loop_
_entity_poly.entity_id
_entity_poly.type
_entity_poly.pdbx_seq_one_letter_code
_entity_poly.pdbx_strand_id
1 'polypeptide(L)' 'MLQEVATYADLRKQIHDDLRIQHPEWVQPNGESPLCDSYEARLIELLKGLSASEPQQFLSRPREEQEQRQT' A
#
# COMPACT_ATOMS: atom_id res chain seq x y z
N MET A 1 13.57 3.12 16.15
CA MET A 1 12.30 3.69 16.63
C MET A 1 11.37 3.75 15.43
N LEU A 2 10.21 3.10 15.49
CA LEU A 2 9.22 3.16 14.41
C LEU A 2 8.57 4.54 14.49
N GLN A 3 8.73 5.35 13.43
CA GLN A 3 8.12 6.67 13.36
C GLN A 3 6.61 6.49 13.25
N GLU A 4 5.86 7.03 14.21
CA GLU A 4 4.41 7.01 14.18
C GLU A 4 3.96 7.91 13.02
N VAL A 5 3.40 7.29 11.98
CA VAL A 5 2.92 8.00 10.79
C VAL A 5 1.62 8.72 11.14
N ALA A 6 1.72 10.02 11.43
CA ALA A 6 0.61 10.85 11.86
C ALA A 6 -0.47 11.02 10.78
N THR A 7 -0.07 10.95 9.51
CA THR A 7 -0.99 11.05 8.37
C THR A 7 -0.63 10.09 7.23
N TYR A 8 -1.59 9.84 6.35
CA TYR A 8 -1.37 9.09 5.12
C TYR A 8 -0.25 9.70 4.25
N ALA A 9 -0.11 11.03 4.25
CA ALA A 9 0.96 11.70 3.52
C ALA A 9 2.35 11.38 4.11
N ASP A 10 2.46 11.30 5.43
CA ASP A 10 3.71 10.96 6.11
C ASP A 10 4.14 9.52 5.84
N LEU A 11 3.18 8.57 5.88
CA LEU A 11 3.46 7.18 5.52
C LEU A 11 3.92 7.05 4.06
N ARG A 12 3.27 7.75 3.15
CA ARG A 12 3.65 7.73 1.73
C ARG A 12 5.07 8.26 1.54
N LYS A 13 5.40 9.34 2.25
CA LYS A 13 6.73 9.95 2.20
C LYS A 13 7.80 9.02 2.78
N GLN A 14 7.51 8.36 3.90
CA GLN A 14 8.41 7.37 4.51
C GLN A 14 8.68 6.20 3.55
N ILE A 15 7.63 5.64 2.94
CA ILE A 15 7.78 4.57 1.95
C ILE A 15 8.64 5.02 0.76
N HIS A 16 8.42 6.24 0.25
CA HIS A 16 9.22 6.79 -0.85
C HIS A 16 10.69 6.96 -0.46
N ASP A 17 10.96 7.55 0.71
CA ASP A 17 12.32 7.79 1.20
C ASP A 17 13.05 6.44 1.46
N ASP A 18 12.38 5.46 2.06
CA ASP A 18 12.92 4.11 2.30
C ASP A 18 13.24 3.37 0.99
N LEU A 19 12.38 3.48 -0.02
CA LEU A 19 12.59 2.88 -1.35
C LEU A 19 13.87 3.39 -2.00
N ARG A 20 14.15 4.70 -1.90
CA ARG A 20 15.38 5.29 -2.44
C ARG A 20 16.63 4.85 -1.69
N ILE A 21 16.53 4.61 -0.38
CA ILE A 21 17.63 4.09 0.43
C ILE A 21 17.91 2.62 0.10
N GLN A 22 16.86 1.81 -0.12
CA GLN A 22 16.98 0.40 -0.48
C GLN A 22 17.46 0.18 -1.92
N HIS A 23 17.07 1.07 -2.83
CA HIS A 23 17.40 1.00 -4.26
C HIS A 23 18.17 2.25 -4.75
N PRO A 24 19.41 2.45 -4.27
CA PRO A 24 20.23 3.56 -4.72
C PRO A 24 20.52 3.48 -6.23
N GLU A 25 20.45 2.30 -6.84
CA GLU A 25 20.62 2.09 -8.28
C GLU A 25 19.49 2.71 -9.13
N TRP A 26 18.34 3.02 -8.52
CA TRP A 26 17.25 3.71 -9.20
C TRP A 26 17.37 5.23 -9.13
N VAL A 27 18.30 5.74 -8.32
CA VAL A 27 18.55 7.17 -8.15
C VAL A 27 19.58 7.62 -9.17
N GLN A 28 19.18 8.51 -10.07
CA GLN A 28 20.04 9.10 -11.07
C GLN A 28 21.03 10.09 -10.45
N PRO A 29 22.12 10.47 -11.16
CA PRO A 29 23.10 11.44 -10.67
C PRO A 29 22.51 12.82 -10.32
N ASN A 30 21.39 13.19 -10.94
CA ASN A 30 20.65 14.42 -10.63
C ASN A 30 19.78 14.30 -9.36
N GLY A 31 19.75 13.13 -8.73
CA GLY A 31 18.93 12.83 -7.55
C GLY A 31 17.50 12.41 -7.88
N GLU A 32 17.08 12.34 -9.14
CA GLU A 32 15.74 11.88 -9.50
C GLU A 32 15.66 10.36 -9.53
N SER A 33 14.48 9.80 -9.27
CA SER A 33 14.24 8.38 -9.42
C SER A 33 12.89 8.15 -10.10
N PRO A 34 12.83 8.22 -11.44
CA PRO A 34 11.58 8.07 -12.20
C PRO A 34 10.87 6.74 -11.93
N LEU A 35 11.64 5.71 -11.57
CA LEU A 35 11.10 4.41 -11.19
C LEU A 35 10.40 4.48 -9.82
N CYS A 36 11.02 5.15 -8.84
CA CYS A 36 10.40 5.41 -7.53
C CYS A 36 9.11 6.23 -7.69
N ASP A 37 9.12 7.26 -8.53
CA ASP A 37 7.94 8.07 -8.85
C ASP A 37 6.81 7.23 -9.48
N SER A 38 7.18 6.28 -10.36
CA SER A 38 6.23 5.34 -10.97
C SER A 38 5.59 4.40 -9.94
N TYR A 39 6.38 3.91 -8.97
CA TYR A 39 5.86 3.10 -7.86
C TYR A 39 4.92 3.91 -6.97
N GLU A 40 5.26 5.16 -6.66
CA GLU A 40 4.41 6.05 -5.85
C GLU A 40 3.08 6.34 -6.56
N ALA A 41 3.10 6.61 -7.86
CA ALA A 41 1.89 6.82 -8.64
C ALA A 41 0.97 5.59 -8.60
N ARG A 42 1.54 4.39 -8.84
CA ARG A 42 0.79 3.14 -8.79
C ARG A 42 0.22 2.85 -7.40
N LEU A 43 0.97 3.14 -6.34
CA LEU A 43 0.50 2.98 -4.96
C LEU A 43 -0.73 3.87 -4.69
N ILE A 44 -0.70 5.12 -5.14
CA ILE A 44 -1.83 6.05 -5.01
C ILE A 44 -3.06 5.53 -5.76
N GLU A 45 -2.89 4.99 -6.97
CA GLU A 45 -3.99 4.41 -7.76
C GLU A 45 -4.62 3.19 -7.07
N LEU A 46 -3.79 2.28 -6.55
CA LEU A 46 -4.27 1.11 -5.82
C LEU A 46 -5.06 1.51 -4.57
N LEU A 47 -4.55 2.46 -3.79
CA LEU A 47 -5.22 2.93 -2.57
C LEU A 47 -6.53 3.66 -2.89
N LYS A 48 -6.59 4.43 -3.98
CA LYS A 48 -7.85 4.99 -4.49
C LYS A 48 -8.85 3.90 -4.85
N GLY A 49 -8.42 2.84 -5.53
CA GLY A 49 -9.26 1.69 -5.87
C GLY A 49 -9.79 0.93 -4.65
N LEU A 50 -8.98 0.82 -3.58
CA LEU A 50 -9.39 0.23 -2.31
C LEU A 50 -10.40 1.11 -1.57
N SER A 51 -10.26 2.43 -1.63
CA SER A 51 -11.21 3.37 -1.02
C SER A 51 -12.56 3.45 -1.76
N ALA A 52 -12.56 3.11 -3.05
CA ALA A 52 -13.74 3.11 -3.90
C ALA A 52 -14.47 1.75 -3.94
N SER A 53 -13.81 0.69 -3.47
CA SER A 53 -14.45 -0.62 -3.33
C SER A 53 -15.24 -0.65 -2.03
N GLU A 54 -16.53 -0.99 -2.11
CA GLU A 54 -17.34 -1.34 -0.94
C GLU A 54 -16.57 -2.32 -0.05
N PRO A 55 -16.74 -2.24 1.29
CA PRO A 55 -16.10 -3.17 2.21
C PRO A 55 -16.37 -4.58 1.71
N GLN A 56 -15.31 -5.30 1.36
CA GLN A 56 -15.37 -6.67 0.87
C GLN A 56 -16.35 -7.45 1.73
N GLN A 57 -17.54 -7.71 1.18
CA GLN A 57 -18.62 -8.47 1.81
C GLN A 57 -18.20 -9.92 2.13
N PHE A 58 -16.96 -10.31 1.78
CA PHE A 58 -16.31 -11.55 2.15
C PHE A 58 -16.11 -11.74 3.66
N LEU A 59 -15.98 -10.68 4.45
CA LEU A 59 -15.93 -10.80 5.92
C LEU A 59 -17.32 -10.90 6.56
N SER A 60 -18.39 -10.67 5.80
CA SER A 60 -19.76 -10.68 6.29
C SER A 60 -20.44 -12.05 6.19
N ARG A 61 -19.80 -13.07 5.62
CA ARG A 61 -20.40 -14.41 5.57
C ARG A 61 -20.37 -15.02 6.98
N PRO A 62 -21.51 -15.27 7.64
CA PRO A 62 -21.54 -15.89 8.95
C PRO A 62 -20.85 -17.24 8.87
N ARG A 63 -19.99 -17.52 9.85
CA ARG A 63 -19.24 -18.77 10.00
C ARG A 63 -20.14 -20.03 10.01
N GLU A 64 -21.42 -19.84 10.30
CA GLU A 64 -22.43 -20.87 10.52
C GLU A 64 -22.77 -21.70 9.27
N GLU A 65 -22.48 -21.22 8.05
CA GLU A 65 -22.77 -21.97 6.81
C GLU A 65 -21.65 -22.96 6.40
N GLN A 66 -20.47 -22.88 7.02
CA GLN A 66 -19.37 -23.82 6.74
C GLN A 66 -19.54 -25.14 7.50
N GLU A 67 -20.25 -25.14 8.63
CA GLU A 67 -20.43 -26.32 9.48
C GLU A 67 -21.49 -27.30 8.95
N GLN A 68 -22.46 -26.81 8.17
CA GLN A 68 -23.56 -27.64 7.63
C GLN A 68 -23.21 -28.41 6.35
N ARG A 69 -22.02 -28.21 5.77
CA ARG A 69 -21.56 -28.97 4.59
C ARG A 69 -20.75 -30.22 4.94
N GLN A 70 -20.54 -30.49 6.23
CA GLN A 70 -19.73 -31.62 6.70
C GLN A 70 -20.52 -32.67 7.50
N THR A 71 -21.85 -32.58 7.55
CA THR A 71 -22.75 -33.66 8.04
C THR A 71 -23.53 -34.23 6.87
#